data_AF-A0A3P7M228-F1
#
_entry.id   AF-A0A3P7M228-F1
#
_cell.length_a   1.000
_cell.length_b   1.000
_cell.length_c   1.000
_cell.angle_alpha   90.00
_cell.angle_beta   90.00
_cell.angle_gamma   90.00
#
_symmetry.space_group_name_H-M   'P 1'
#
loop_
_entity.id
_entity.type
_entity.pdbx_description
1 polymer ?
#
loop_
_entity_poly.entity_id
_entity_poly.type
_entity_poly.pdbx_seq_one_letter_code
_entity_poly.pdbx_strand_id
1 'polypeptide(L)'
;MLSARLVNDPGNFPHFKGMLIGNGCVDDRLMYNSLIDYNYDHTFIDENEYRRAVDFCCNDNSTYACDFYEMSQSNNSFYEMYQHDDGLYEMFQNNDSFCRNESLALNGANIATGLDPFFLYYTCRLDEPSRPSMSSVVLRTHLRKSGHEEVNSTVIRNF
;
A
#
# COMPACT_ATOMS: atom_id res chain seq x y z
N MET A 1 -22.10 -13.64 -2.04
CA MET A 1 -21.84 -14.13 -0.67
C MET A 1 -22.74 -15.33 -0.36
N LEU A 2 -22.23 -16.35 0.35
CA LEU A 2 -23.02 -17.55 0.74
C LEU A 2 -24.23 -17.19 1.60
N SER A 3 -24.08 -16.24 2.52
CA SER A 3 -25.16 -15.70 3.36
C SER A 3 -26.39 -15.27 2.56
N ALA A 4 -26.20 -14.61 1.41
CA ALA A 4 -27.29 -14.20 0.53
C ALA A 4 -28.06 -15.40 -0.05
N ARG A 5 -27.39 -16.55 -0.26
CA ARG A 5 -28.07 -17.79 -0.67
C ARG A 5 -28.84 -18.42 0.48
N LEU A 6 -28.27 -18.44 1.69
CA LEU A 6 -28.90 -19.02 2.88
C LEU A 6 -30.15 -18.24 3.31
N VAL A 7 -30.13 -16.90 3.22
CA VAL A 7 -31.31 -16.06 3.47
C VAL A 7 -32.46 -16.38 2.51
N ASN A 8 -32.14 -16.76 1.28
CA ASN A 8 -33.12 -17.06 0.24
C ASN A 8 -33.56 -18.53 0.22
N ASP A 9 -33.08 -19.36 1.17
CA ASP A 9 -33.46 -20.77 1.29
C ASP A 9 -33.98 -21.10 2.70
N PRO A 10 -35.16 -20.56 3.06
CA PRO A 10 -35.76 -20.82 4.37
C PRO A 10 -36.24 -22.26 4.54
N GLY A 11 -36.38 -23.03 3.45
CA GLY A 11 -36.77 -24.43 3.50
C GLY A 11 -35.66 -25.30 4.08
N ASN A 12 -34.41 -25.08 3.67
CA ASN A 12 -33.26 -25.81 4.18
C ASN A 12 -32.57 -25.11 5.37
N PHE A 13 -32.67 -23.77 5.47
CA PHE A 13 -32.01 -22.97 6.50
C PHE A 13 -32.98 -22.04 7.28
N PRO A 14 -34.05 -22.56 7.90
CA PRO A 14 -35.08 -21.76 8.58
C PRO A 14 -34.60 -20.95 9.79
N HIS A 15 -33.40 -21.25 10.29
CA HIS A 15 -32.84 -20.61 11.49
C HIS A 15 -31.53 -19.88 11.21
N PHE A 16 -31.22 -19.54 9.96
CA PHE A 16 -30.07 -18.69 9.67
C PHE A 16 -30.22 -17.34 10.41
N LYS A 17 -29.26 -17.03 11.30
CA LYS A 17 -29.32 -15.84 12.18
C LYS A 17 -28.42 -14.70 11.73
N GLY A 18 -27.46 -14.96 10.86
CA GLY A 18 -26.56 -13.93 10.36
C GLY A 18 -25.22 -14.48 9.94
N MET A 19 -24.33 -13.55 9.63
CA MET A 19 -22.95 -13.81 9.23
C MET A 19 -22.02 -12.81 9.91
N LEU A 20 -20.75 -13.18 10.03
CA LEU A 20 -19.67 -12.28 10.42
C LEU A 20 -18.60 -12.34 9.34
N ILE A 21 -18.05 -11.19 8.98
CA ILE A 21 -16.93 -11.05 8.05
C ILE A 21 -15.80 -10.38 8.82
N GLY A 22 -14.66 -11.06 8.95
CA GLY A 22 -13.43 -10.50 9.51
C GLY A 22 -12.45 -10.19 8.40
N ASN A 23 -11.95 -8.96 8.33
CA ASN A 23 -10.95 -8.47 7.35
C ASN A 23 -11.23 -8.92 5.91
N GLY A 24 -12.50 -8.97 5.50
CA GLY A 24 -12.89 -9.41 4.16
C GLY A 24 -12.97 -8.25 3.17
N CYS A 25 -12.79 -8.55 1.88
CA CYS A 25 -13.09 -7.62 0.81
C CYS A 25 -14.61 -7.41 0.72
N VAL A 26 -15.07 -6.18 1.00
CA VAL A 26 -16.50 -5.80 0.97
C VAL A 26 -16.79 -4.85 -0.19
N ASP A 27 -15.89 -3.90 -0.42
CA ASP A 27 -15.94 -2.94 -1.51
C ASP A 27 -14.50 -2.66 -1.98
N ASP A 28 -14.23 -2.90 -3.27
CA ASP A 28 -12.87 -2.83 -3.82
C ASP A 28 -12.32 -1.40 -3.82
N ARG A 29 -13.17 -0.42 -4.11
CA ARG A 29 -12.78 1.00 -4.15
C ARG A 29 -12.47 1.52 -2.74
N LEU A 30 -13.32 1.21 -1.77
CA LEU A 30 -13.08 1.57 -0.38
C LEU A 30 -11.83 0.88 0.17
N MET A 31 -11.66 -0.43 -0.10
CA MET A 31 -10.47 -1.18 0.29
C MET A 31 -9.20 -0.56 -0.32
N TYR A 32 -9.23 -0.23 -1.61
CA TYR A 32 -8.07 0.33 -2.31
C TYR A 32 -7.67 1.70 -1.77
N ASN A 33 -8.63 2.62 -1.65
CA ASN A 33 -8.38 3.98 -1.17
C ASN A 33 -7.92 3.95 0.30
N SER A 34 -8.59 3.18 1.16
CA SER A 34 -8.20 3.09 2.59
C SER A 34 -6.86 2.39 2.82
N LEU A 35 -6.43 1.48 1.93
CA LEU A 35 -5.11 0.84 2.05
C LEU A 35 -3.97 1.84 1.82
N ILE A 36 -4.15 2.85 0.97
CA ILE A 36 -3.14 3.90 0.75
C ILE A 36 -2.96 4.74 2.02
N ASP A 37 -4.06 5.17 2.64
CA ASP A 37 -4.01 5.89 3.91
C ASP A 37 -3.43 5.01 5.03
N TYR A 38 -3.83 3.74 5.09
CA TYR A 38 -3.22 2.76 5.99
C TYR A 38 -1.70 2.70 5.79
N ASN A 39 -1.24 2.63 4.54
CA ASN A 39 0.18 2.55 4.23
C ASN A 39 0.95 3.82 4.63
N TYR A 40 0.35 4.99 4.47
CA TYR A 40 0.91 6.27 4.90
C TYR A 40 0.98 6.37 6.44
N ASP A 41 -0.15 6.13 7.12
CA ASP A 41 -0.25 6.22 8.58
C ASP A 41 0.63 5.17 9.31
N HIS A 42 0.93 4.05 8.62
CA HIS A 42 1.82 3.00 9.10
C HIS A 42 3.25 3.09 8.55
N THR A 43 3.60 4.23 7.94
CA THR A 43 4.97 4.61 7.56
C THR A 43 5.64 3.70 6.52
N PHE A 44 4.84 3.11 5.62
CA PHE A 44 5.37 2.42 4.43
C PHE A 44 5.69 3.36 3.28
N ILE A 45 5.11 4.55 3.30
CA ILE A 45 5.23 5.57 2.25
C ILE A 45 5.97 6.77 2.85
N ASP A 46 6.91 7.34 2.08
CA ASP A 46 7.58 8.59 2.46
C ASP A 46 6.60 9.77 2.36
N GLU A 47 6.70 10.73 3.30
CA GLU A 47 5.79 11.89 3.31
C GLU A 47 5.90 12.70 2.01
N ASN A 48 7.08 12.85 1.43
CA ASN A 48 7.24 13.62 0.20
C ASN A 48 6.61 12.92 -1.00
N GLU A 49 6.65 11.59 -1.04
CA GLU A 49 6.02 10.78 -2.08
C GLU A 49 4.49 10.88 -1.97
N TYR A 50 3.95 10.67 -0.77
CA TYR A 50 2.52 10.79 -0.50
C TYR A 50 2.00 12.21 -0.82
N ARG A 51 2.67 13.26 -0.34
CA ARG A 51 2.28 14.65 -0.59
C ARG A 51 2.34 15.01 -2.07
N ARG A 52 3.37 14.57 -2.77
CA ARG A 52 3.51 14.82 -4.22
C ARG A 52 2.34 14.22 -4.99
N ALA A 53 1.97 12.98 -4.71
CA ALA A 53 0.82 12.34 -5.34
C ALA A 53 -0.47 13.10 -5.01
N VAL A 54 -0.68 13.49 -3.75
CA VAL A 54 -1.90 14.20 -3.33
C VAL A 54 -2.02 15.58 -3.99
N ASP A 55 -0.95 16.37 -3.96
CA ASP A 55 -0.96 17.73 -4.50
C ASP A 55 -1.15 17.76 -6.02
N PHE A 56 -0.71 16.70 -6.71
CA PHE A 56 -0.76 16.65 -8.17
C PHE A 56 -2.00 15.93 -8.71
N CYS A 57 -2.52 14.94 -7.98
CA CYS A 57 -3.54 14.01 -8.48
C CYS A 57 -4.90 14.15 -7.82
N CYS A 58 -4.98 14.73 -6.63
CA CYS A 58 -6.22 14.82 -5.87
C CYS A 58 -6.82 16.22 -5.98
N ASN A 59 -8.14 16.28 -6.19
CA ASN A 59 -8.86 17.55 -6.12
C ASN A 59 -8.78 18.12 -4.68
N ASP A 60 -8.63 19.44 -4.59
CA ASP A 60 -8.55 20.19 -3.32
C ASP A 60 -7.38 19.81 -2.40
N ASN A 61 -6.34 19.15 -2.91
CA ASN A 61 -5.16 18.67 -2.18
C ASN A 61 -5.54 17.85 -0.92
N SER A 62 -6.66 17.12 -1.00
CA SER A 62 -7.23 16.37 0.13
C SER A 62 -7.29 14.88 -0.18
N THR A 63 -6.79 14.08 0.74
CA THR A 63 -6.78 12.60 0.63
C THR A 63 -8.17 12.01 0.86
N TYR A 64 -8.99 12.64 1.70
CA TYR A 64 -10.37 12.22 1.96
C TYR A 64 -11.27 12.23 0.72
N ALA A 65 -10.98 13.12 -0.24
CA ALA A 65 -11.74 13.23 -1.48
C ALA A 65 -11.03 12.55 -2.66
N CYS A 66 -9.84 11.98 -2.43
CA CYS A 66 -9.03 11.43 -3.50
C CYS A 66 -9.45 10.00 -3.84
N ASP A 67 -9.64 9.75 -5.14
CA ASP A 67 -10.10 8.46 -5.62
C ASP A 67 -8.98 7.70 -6.34
N PHE A 68 -8.04 7.20 -5.56
CA PHE A 68 -6.91 6.44 -6.06
C PHE A 68 -7.32 5.20 -6.84
N TYR A 69 -8.42 4.56 -6.46
CA TYR A 69 -8.98 3.44 -7.21
C TYR A 69 -9.33 3.83 -8.65
N GLU A 70 -10.05 4.92 -8.87
CA GLU A 70 -10.37 5.35 -10.24
C GLU A 70 -9.08 5.69 -11.03
N MET A 71 -8.12 6.34 -10.37
CA MET A 71 -6.81 6.65 -10.98
C MET A 71 -6.05 5.38 -11.38
N SER A 72 -6.09 4.32 -10.57
CA SER A 72 -5.40 3.05 -10.88
C SER A 72 -5.99 2.34 -12.10
N GLN A 73 -7.29 2.54 -12.35
CA GLN A 73 -8.00 1.96 -13.48
C GLN A 73 -7.83 2.76 -14.78
N SER A 74 -7.21 3.94 -14.73
CA SER A 74 -7.02 4.78 -15.90
C SER A 74 -6.18 4.07 -16.96
N ASN A 75 -6.76 3.91 -18.14
CA ASN A 75 -6.07 3.37 -19.31
C ASN A 75 -5.47 4.47 -20.21
N ASN A 76 -5.55 5.73 -19.79
CA ASN A 76 -4.93 6.87 -20.47
C ASN A 76 -3.42 6.93 -20.23
N SER A 77 -2.72 5.85 -20.56
CA SER A 77 -1.26 5.89 -20.74
C SER A 77 -0.95 6.33 -22.16
N PHE A 78 -1.00 7.63 -22.42
CA PHE A 78 -0.44 8.23 -23.63
C PHE A 78 0.77 9.08 -23.24
N TYR A 79 1.87 8.91 -23.97
CA TYR A 79 3.01 9.81 -23.88
C TYR A 79 2.70 11.06 -24.70
N GLU A 80 2.65 12.21 -24.04
CA GLU A 80 2.53 13.48 -24.74
C GLU A 80 3.92 13.97 -25.15
N MET A 81 4.03 14.36 -26.41
CA MET A 81 5.23 14.95 -26.97
C MET A 81 5.17 16.45 -26.63
N TYR A 82 6.07 16.93 -25.79
CA TYR A 82 6.16 18.35 -25.43
C TYR A 82 7.31 19.01 -26.20
N GLN A 83 7.01 20.06 -26.97
CA GLN A 83 8.02 20.84 -27.67
C GLN A 83 8.42 22.03 -26.79
N HIS A 84 9.68 22.06 -26.38
CA HIS A 84 10.27 23.19 -25.65
C HIS A 84 10.45 24.41 -26.57
N ASP A 85 10.49 25.61 -25.99
CA ASP A 85 10.70 26.88 -26.72
C ASP A 85 12.07 26.93 -27.46
N ASP A 86 13.01 26.06 -27.10
CA ASP A 86 14.31 25.88 -27.73
C ASP A 86 14.29 24.90 -28.94
N GLY A 87 13.12 24.33 -29.25
CA GLY A 87 12.91 23.41 -30.36
C GLY A 87 13.22 21.94 -30.06
N LEU A 88 13.56 21.59 -28.81
CA LEU A 88 13.74 20.20 -28.41
C LEU A 88 12.41 19.52 -28.06
N TYR A 89 12.34 18.21 -28.29
CA TYR A 89 11.18 17.39 -27.94
C TYR A 89 11.47 16.52 -26.72
N GLU A 90 10.60 16.60 -25.73
CA GLU A 90 10.64 15.74 -24.54
C GLU A 90 9.35 14.91 -24.44
N MET A 91 9.50 13.67 -23.98
CA MET A 91 8.38 12.76 -23.79
C MET A 91 7.87 12.96 -22.36
N PHE A 92 6.71 13.60 -22.20
CA PHE A 92 6.08 13.77 -20.90
C PHE A 92 5.03 12.68 -20.68
N GLN A 93 5.05 12.10 -19.48
CA GLN A 93 3.92 11.32 -18.98
C GLN A 93 2.76 12.30 -18.75
N ASN A 94 1.62 12.08 -19.42
CA ASN A 94 0.41 12.84 -19.13
C ASN A 94 0.09 12.70 -17.62
N ASN A 95 -0.48 13.74 -17.02
CA ASN A 95 -0.91 13.76 -15.62
C ASN A 95 -1.69 12.49 -15.22
N ASP A 96 -2.55 11.97 -16.10
CA ASP A 96 -3.30 10.73 -15.88
C ASP A 96 -2.38 9.51 -15.68
N SER A 97 -1.29 9.43 -16.44
CA SER A 97 -0.33 8.34 -16.34
C SER A 97 0.57 8.43 -15.10
N PHE A 98 0.93 9.65 -14.69
CA PHE A 98 1.62 9.90 -13.42
C PHE A 98 0.74 9.47 -12.25
N CYS A 99 -0.50 9.95 -12.19
CA CYS A 99 -1.43 9.68 -11.10
C CYS A 99 -1.81 8.20 -10.98
N ARG A 100 -1.91 7.50 -12.11
CA ARG A 100 -2.05 6.04 -12.10
C ARG A 100 -0.84 5.35 -11.49
N ASN A 101 0.37 5.73 -11.88
CA ASN A 101 1.59 5.09 -11.39
C ASN A 101 1.79 5.35 -9.89
N GLU A 102 1.56 6.59 -9.43
CA GLU A 102 1.57 6.92 -8.01
C GLU A 102 0.50 6.12 -7.25
N SER A 103 -0.73 6.06 -7.75
CA SER A 103 -1.80 5.27 -7.13
C SER A 103 -1.39 3.80 -6.91
N LEU A 104 -0.85 3.16 -7.95
CA LEU A 104 -0.36 1.78 -7.88
C LEU A 104 0.81 1.62 -6.89
N ALA A 105 1.76 2.55 -6.89
CA ALA A 105 2.92 2.52 -6.01
C ALA A 105 2.52 2.67 -4.53
N LEU A 106 1.69 3.68 -4.22
CA LEU A 106 1.20 3.94 -2.86
C LEU A 106 0.37 2.77 -2.34
N ASN A 107 -0.50 2.18 -3.17
CA ASN A 107 -1.32 1.04 -2.76
C ASN A 107 -0.47 -0.21 -2.45
N GLY A 108 0.56 -0.46 -3.26
CA GLY A 108 1.46 -1.61 -3.11
C GLY A 108 2.60 -1.44 -2.09
N ALA A 109 2.70 -0.29 -1.42
CA ALA A 109 3.85 0.05 -0.58
C ALA A 109 4.11 -0.96 0.54
N ASN A 110 3.06 -1.51 1.19
CA ASN A 110 3.21 -2.52 2.23
C ASN A 110 3.91 -3.81 1.73
N ILE A 111 3.60 -4.26 0.51
CA ILE A 111 4.19 -5.47 -0.09
C ILE A 111 5.67 -5.25 -0.41
N ALA A 112 6.06 -4.03 -0.79
CA ALA A 112 7.45 -3.70 -1.14
C ALA A 112 8.41 -3.68 0.07
N THR A 113 7.89 -3.62 1.30
CA THR A 113 8.72 -3.52 2.51
C THR A 113 9.36 -4.84 2.95
N GLY A 114 8.84 -5.98 2.48
CA GLY A 114 9.22 -7.31 2.98
C GLY A 114 8.68 -7.64 4.38
N LEU A 115 7.79 -6.81 4.94
CA LEU A 115 7.04 -7.08 6.16
C LEU A 115 5.84 -8.01 5.87
N ASP A 116 5.30 -8.64 6.91
CA ASP A 116 4.10 -9.45 6.79
C ASP A 116 2.87 -8.55 6.61
N PRO A 117 2.16 -8.59 5.46
CA PRO A 117 1.02 -7.73 5.19
C PRO A 117 -0.22 -8.08 6.03
N PHE A 118 -0.27 -9.26 6.66
CA PHE A 118 -1.37 -9.68 7.53
C PHE A 118 -1.12 -9.31 8.99
N PHE A 119 0.15 -9.22 9.39
CA PHE A 119 0.55 -8.94 10.77
C PHE A 119 1.76 -8.01 10.85
N LEU A 120 1.55 -6.72 10.61
CA LEU A 120 2.60 -5.71 10.55
C LEU A 120 3.59 -5.73 11.73
N TYR A 121 3.09 -5.83 12.97
CA TYR A 121 3.92 -5.74 14.18
C TYR A 121 4.35 -7.09 14.75
N TYR A 122 4.03 -8.19 14.08
CA TYR A 122 4.41 -9.52 14.54
C TYR A 122 5.38 -10.15 13.57
N THR A 123 6.43 -10.75 14.12
CA THR A 123 7.33 -11.59 13.34
C THR A 123 6.74 -12.99 13.22
N CYS A 124 6.06 -13.29 12.11
CA CYS A 124 5.63 -14.64 11.77
C CYS A 124 6.79 -15.51 11.28
N ARG A 125 7.72 -15.86 12.16
CA ARG A 125 8.55 -17.07 12.01
C ARG A 125 8.73 -17.70 13.38
N LEU A 126 7.71 -18.43 13.81
CA LEU A 126 7.77 -19.21 15.05
C LEU A 126 8.80 -20.36 14.97
N ASP A 127 9.34 -20.70 13.78
CA ASP A 127 10.19 -21.89 13.62
C ASP A 127 11.50 -21.74 12.81
N GLU A 128 12.00 -20.55 12.41
CA GLU A 128 13.34 -20.50 11.78
C GLU A 128 14.20 -19.25 12.10
N PRO A 129 15.52 -19.42 12.33
CA PRO A 129 16.47 -18.34 12.56
C PRO A 129 16.95 -17.77 11.21
N SER A 130 16.04 -17.35 10.34
CA SER A 130 16.43 -16.53 9.19
C SER A 130 16.34 -15.07 9.62
N ARG A 131 17.52 -14.50 9.89
CA ARG A 131 17.74 -13.09 10.25
C ARG A 131 16.76 -12.20 9.46
N PRO A 132 15.89 -11.41 10.12
CA PRO A 132 15.14 -10.40 9.40
C PRO A 132 16.17 -9.51 8.70
N SER A 133 15.96 -9.22 7.42
CA SER A 133 16.72 -8.15 6.77
C SER A 133 16.45 -6.88 7.57
N MET A 134 17.45 -6.42 8.32
CA MET A 134 17.37 -5.23 9.15
C MET A 134 17.40 -3.93 8.31
N SER A 135 16.72 -3.90 7.16
CA SER A 135 16.59 -2.66 6.39
C SER A 135 15.46 -1.76 6.91
N SER A 136 14.51 -2.29 7.68
CA SER A 136 13.47 -1.48 8.32
C SER A 136 14.00 -0.78 9.57
N VAL A 137 14.14 0.55 9.49
CA VAL A 137 14.48 1.44 10.61
C VAL A 137 13.48 1.30 11.76
N VAL A 138 12.21 1.04 11.43
CA VAL A 138 11.11 0.82 12.40
C VAL A 138 11.36 -0.44 13.23
N LEU A 139 11.75 -1.55 12.58
CA LEU A 139 12.05 -2.80 13.27
C LEU A 139 13.29 -2.67 14.18
N ARG A 140 14.33 -1.97 13.73
CA ARG A 140 15.52 -1.67 14.57
C ARG A 140 15.15 -0.85 15.81
N THR A 141 14.30 0.16 15.64
CA THR A 141 13.87 1.04 16.73
C THR A 141 13.01 0.29 17.74
N HIS A 142 12.10 -0.56 17.26
CA HIS A 142 11.27 -1.40 18.12
C HIS A 142 12.09 -2.42 18.92
N LEU A 143 13.04 -3.11 18.28
CA LEU A 143 13.89 -4.11 18.93
C LEU A 143 14.84 -3.49 19.97
N ARG A 144 15.43 -2.34 19.64
CA ARG A 144 16.24 -1.56 20.59
C ARG A 144 15.43 -1.12 21.81
N LYS A 145 14.17 -0.70 21.60
CA LYS A 145 13.28 -0.30 22.70
C LYS A 145 12.81 -1.49 23.56
N SER A 146 12.78 -2.69 22.97
CA SER A 146 12.38 -3.94 23.63
C SER A 146 13.55 -4.65 24.35
N GLY A 147 14.74 -4.05 24.39
CA GLY A 147 15.91 -4.60 25.09
C GLY A 147 16.71 -5.65 24.33
N HIS A 148 16.45 -5.84 23.03
CA HIS A 148 17.25 -6.70 22.17
C HIS A 148 18.32 -5.86 21.46
N GLU A 149 19.53 -5.77 22.03
CA GLU A 149 20.69 -5.12 21.41
C GLU A 149 21.35 -6.04 20.36
N GLU A 150 21.79 -5.44 19.24
CA GLU A 150 22.53 -6.12 18.16
C GLU A 150 23.83 -6.73 18.69
N VAL A 151 24.03 -8.03 18.48
CA VAL A 151 25.36 -8.65 18.58
C VAL A 151 26.18 -8.16 17.37
N ASN A 152 27.21 -7.36 17.66
CA ASN A 152 28.17 -6.78 16.72
C ASN A 152 28.51 -7.70 15.53
N SER A 153 28.12 -7.29 14.32
CA SER A 153 28.70 -7.84 13.10
C SER A 153 30.01 -7.11 12.82
N THR A 154 31.11 -7.84 12.94
CA THR A 154 32.47 -7.40 12.62
C THR A 154 32.52 -6.77 11.23
N VAL A 155 32.99 -5.52 11.16
CA VAL A 155 33.31 -4.82 9.91
C VAL A 155 34.47 -5.56 9.25
N ILE A 156 34.23 -6.28 8.16
CA ILE A 156 35.29 -6.69 7.24
C ILE A 156 35.50 -5.53 6.26
N ARG A 157 36.52 -4.70 6.51
CA ARG A 157 37.12 -3.85 5.49
C ARG A 157 37.98 -4.74 4.60
N ASN A 158 37.66 -4.84 3.31
CA ASN A 158 38.61 -5.34 2.32
C ASN A 158 39.20 -4.15 1.56
N PHE A 159 40.53 -4.18 1.46
CA PHE A 159 41.37 -3.34 0.61
C PHE A 159 41.10 -3.61 -0.87
#